data_AF-A0A834EKW3-F1
#
_entry.id   AF-A0A834EKW3-F1
#
_cell.length_a   1.000
_cell.length_b   1.000
_cell.length_c   1.000
_cell.angle_alpha   90.00
_cell.angle_beta   90.00
_cell.angle_gamma   90.00
#
_symmetry.space_group_name_H-M   'P 1'
#
loop_
_entity.id
_entity.type
_entity.pdbx_description
1 polymer ?
#
loop_
_entity_poly.entity_id
_entity_poly.type
_entity_poly.pdbx_seq_one_letter_code
_entity_poly.pdbx_strand_id
1 'polypeptide(L)'
;MFFCACVFLLSIKGSIPEEDSGKLYNTCTVFGPDGALLVKHRKLHLFDIDVPGKITFQESKILSPGDSFSTFETPYCRVGLGICYDLRFSELAQIYAERGCQLLVYPGAFNLTTGPAHWELLQRGRAVDNQVYVATASPARDDKASYVAWGHSTVVNPW
;
A
#
# COMPACT_ATOMS: atom_id res chain seq x y z
N MET A 1 -16.41 11.56 7.95
CA MET A 1 -15.45 12.66 7.71
C MET A 1 -14.46 12.66 8.87
N PHE A 2 -13.32 11.99 8.74
CA PHE A 2 -12.30 11.97 9.79
C PHE A 2 -11.44 13.23 9.65
N PHE A 3 -11.72 14.24 10.47
CA PHE A 3 -10.97 15.49 10.52
C PHE A 3 -9.57 15.25 11.11
N CYS A 4 -8.52 15.52 10.33
CA CYS A 4 -7.14 15.62 10.79
C CYS A 4 -6.82 17.12 10.92
N ALA A 5 -7.30 17.79 11.97
CA ALA A 5 -7.22 19.27 12.09
C ALA A 5 -6.27 19.80 13.16
N CYS A 6 -5.58 18.96 13.94
CA CYS A 6 -4.71 19.43 15.04
C CYS A 6 -3.21 19.18 14.82
N VAL A 7 -2.80 18.64 13.67
CA VAL A 7 -1.39 18.35 13.41
C VAL A 7 -1.03 18.76 11.98
N PHE A 8 -0.08 19.69 11.82
CA PHE A 8 0.44 20.16 10.54
C PHE A 8 1.36 19.11 9.89
N LEU A 9 0.82 17.92 9.62
CA LEU A 9 1.56 16.81 9.05
C LEU A 9 0.88 16.33 7.77
N LEU A 10 1.71 15.95 6.80
CA LEU A 10 1.27 15.13 5.68
C LEU A 10 0.92 13.73 6.19
N SER A 11 -0.24 13.20 5.79
CA SER A 11 -0.75 11.93 6.30
C SER A 11 -1.19 11.01 5.16
N ILE A 12 -0.57 9.83 5.08
CA ILE A 12 -1.04 8.68 4.30
C ILE A 12 -1.94 7.84 5.22
N LYS A 13 -3.25 7.73 4.92
CA LYS A 13 -4.25 7.16 5.85
C LYS A 13 -4.45 5.65 5.72
N GLY A 14 -3.42 4.90 5.34
CA GLY A 14 -3.54 3.47 5.08
C GLY A 14 -4.50 3.22 3.91
N SER A 15 -5.45 2.31 4.06
CA SER A 15 -6.54 2.17 3.09
C SER A 15 -7.89 1.87 3.74
N ILE A 16 -8.97 2.24 3.04
CA ILE A 16 -10.36 2.04 3.46
C ILE A 16 -11.19 1.52 2.29
N PRO A 17 -12.29 0.79 2.54
CA PRO A 17 -13.31 0.54 1.53
C PRO A 17 -13.93 1.87 1.08
N GLU A 18 -13.90 2.14 -0.22
CA GLU A 18 -14.53 3.29 -0.86
C GLU A 18 -15.67 2.81 -1.75
N GLU A 19 -16.86 3.39 -1.60
CA GLU A 19 -17.93 3.24 -2.58
C GLU A 19 -17.90 4.40 -3.58
N ASP A 20 -17.94 4.08 -4.87
CA ASP A 20 -18.11 5.05 -5.95
C ASP A 20 -18.95 4.42 -7.07
N SER A 21 -20.10 5.04 -7.36
CA SER A 21 -20.96 4.67 -8.47
C SER A 21 -21.37 3.19 -8.48
N GLY A 22 -21.66 2.63 -7.29
CA GLY A 22 -22.05 1.24 -7.10
C GLY A 22 -20.90 0.22 -7.15
N LYS A 23 -19.64 0.68 -7.24
CA LYS A 23 -18.44 -0.16 -7.13
C LYS A 23 -17.74 0.11 -5.82
N LEU A 24 -17.14 -0.94 -5.25
CA LEU A 24 -16.30 -0.83 -4.06
C LEU A 24 -14.82 -0.90 -4.44
N TYR A 25 -13.98 -0.12 -3.77
CA TYR A 25 -12.54 -0.05 -4.00
C TYR A 25 -11.76 -0.15 -2.69
N ASN A 26 -10.53 -0.66 -2.74
CA ASN A 26 -9.57 -0.55 -1.65
C ASN A 26 -8.73 0.71 -1.87
N THR A 27 -8.96 1.74 -1.06
CA THR A 27 -8.52 3.10 -1.39
C THR A 27 -7.64 3.70 -0.30
N CYS A 28 -6.42 4.10 -0.68
CA CYS A 28 -5.50 4.90 0.12
C CYS A 28 -5.68 6.39 -0.19
N THR A 29 -5.82 7.22 0.84
CA THR A 29 -5.94 8.67 0.71
C THR A 29 -4.76 9.37 1.38
N VAL A 30 -4.28 10.44 0.76
CA VAL A 30 -3.20 11.27 1.28
C VAL A 30 -3.70 12.69 1.48
N PHE A 31 -3.48 13.22 2.67
CA PHE A 31 -3.83 14.59 3.03
C PHE A 31 -2.58 15.42 3.28
N GLY A 32 -2.60 16.66 2.79
CA GLY A 32 -1.57 17.66 3.03
C GLY A 32 -1.62 18.23 4.44
N PRO A 33 -0.61 19.02 4.83
CA PRO A 33 -0.54 19.63 6.16
C PRO A 33 -1.65 20.68 6.40
N ASP A 34 -2.29 21.17 5.35
CA ASP A 34 -3.47 22.03 5.36
C ASP A 34 -4.80 21.25 5.41
N GLY A 35 -4.73 19.92 5.41
CA GLY A 35 -5.89 19.03 5.36
C GLY A 35 -6.47 18.81 3.97
N ALA A 36 -5.85 19.36 2.91
CA ALA A 36 -6.31 19.13 1.54
C ALA A 36 -6.04 17.68 1.10
N LEU A 37 -7.00 17.07 0.39
CA LEU A 37 -6.78 15.76 -0.23
C LEU A 37 -5.82 15.92 -1.42
N LEU A 38 -4.61 15.38 -1.31
CA LEU A 38 -3.59 15.49 -2.34
C LEU A 38 -3.74 14.41 -3.42
N VAL A 39 -3.98 13.16 -3.00
CA VAL A 39 -4.13 12.04 -3.93
C VAL A 39 -4.97 10.92 -3.32
N LYS A 40 -5.65 10.17 -4.19
CA LYS A 40 -6.39 8.96 -3.90
C LYS A 40 -5.83 7.83 -4.76
N HIS A 41 -5.36 6.77 -4.13
CA HIS A 41 -4.86 5.57 -4.79
C HIS A 41 -5.81 4.40 -4.56
N ARG A 42 -6.45 3.93 -5.63
CA ARG A 42 -7.24 2.69 -5.61
C ARG A 42 -6.31 1.54 -5.97
N LYS A 43 -6.31 0.49 -5.14
CA LYS A 43 -5.47 -0.70 -5.30
C LYS A 43 -5.59 -1.25 -6.72
N LEU A 44 -4.46 -1.36 -7.41
CA LEU A 44 -4.44 -1.77 -8.82
C LEU A 44 -4.59 -3.28 -8.94
N HIS A 45 -3.83 -4.01 -8.14
CA HIS A 45 -3.79 -5.46 -8.19
C HIS A 45 -4.54 -6.05 -7.01
N LEU A 46 -5.73 -6.59 -7.29
CA LEU A 46 -6.58 -7.22 -6.27
C LEU A 46 -5.96 -8.54 -5.79
N PHE A 47 -6.16 -8.83 -4.51
CA PHE A 47 -5.62 -10.01 -3.85
C PHE A 47 -6.50 -11.23 -4.12
N ASP A 48 -6.27 -11.86 -5.26
CA ASP A 48 -6.88 -13.13 -5.62
C ASP A 48 -5.82 -14.23 -5.52
N ILE A 49 -5.84 -14.97 -4.42
CA ILE A 49 -4.93 -16.10 -4.20
C ILE A 49 -5.69 -17.35 -3.79
N ASP A 50 -5.18 -18.50 -4.24
CA ASP A 50 -5.60 -19.81 -3.79
C ASP A 50 -4.36 -20.66 -3.51
N VAL A 51 -4.04 -20.83 -2.23
CA VAL A 51 -2.96 -21.69 -1.75
C VAL A 51 -3.62 -22.91 -1.10
N PRO A 52 -3.65 -24.06 -1.80
CA PRO A 52 -4.36 -25.25 -1.33
C PRO A 52 -4.00 -25.63 0.10
N GLY A 53 -5.01 -25.78 0.96
CA GLY A 53 -4.85 -26.16 2.36
C GLY A 53 -4.28 -25.09 3.29
N LYS A 54 -4.03 -23.86 2.80
CA LYS A 54 -3.50 -22.75 3.62
C LYS A 54 -4.39 -21.52 3.62
N ILE A 55 -4.63 -20.93 2.44
CA ILE A 55 -5.43 -19.71 2.34
C ILE A 55 -6.02 -19.56 0.94
N THR A 56 -7.31 -19.27 0.89
CA THR A 56 -8.01 -18.82 -0.32
C THR A 56 -8.61 -17.47 0.00
N PHE A 57 -8.29 -16.45 -0.80
CA PHE A 57 -8.84 -15.10 -0.66
C PHE A 57 -9.09 -14.54 -2.06
N GLN A 58 -10.28 -14.01 -2.29
CA GLN A 58 -10.68 -13.50 -3.60
C GLN A 58 -11.32 -12.13 -3.44
N GLU A 59 -10.47 -11.10 -3.42
CA GLU A 59 -10.87 -9.70 -3.23
C GLU A 59 -11.76 -9.21 -4.38
N SER A 60 -11.55 -9.71 -5.60
CA SER A 60 -12.29 -9.32 -6.81
C SER A 60 -13.77 -9.71 -6.82
N LYS A 61 -14.21 -10.57 -5.90
CA LYS A 61 -15.64 -10.86 -5.72
C LYS A 61 -16.43 -9.65 -5.19
N ILE A 62 -15.75 -8.73 -4.50
CA ILE A 62 -16.38 -7.62 -3.79
C ILE A 62 -15.82 -6.28 -4.27
N LEU A 63 -14.50 -6.19 -4.50
CA LEU A 63 -13.84 -4.94 -4.87
C LEU A 63 -13.52 -4.89 -6.37
N SER A 64 -13.49 -3.67 -6.89
CA SER A 64 -13.04 -3.32 -8.23
C SER A 64 -11.58 -2.80 -8.17
N PRO A 65 -10.76 -3.08 -9.19
CA PRO A 65 -9.40 -2.56 -9.27
C PRO A 65 -9.40 -1.06 -9.59
N GLY A 66 -8.37 -0.35 -9.14
CA GLY A 66 -8.02 0.96 -9.68
C GLY A 66 -7.45 0.87 -11.09
N ASP A 67 -7.26 2.02 -11.73
CA ASP A 67 -6.81 2.14 -13.12
C ASP A 67 -5.71 3.19 -13.33
N SER A 68 -5.16 3.74 -12.24
CA SER A 68 -4.22 4.86 -12.29
C SER A 68 -3.07 4.72 -11.30
N PHE A 69 -1.89 5.15 -11.75
CA PHE A 69 -0.72 5.33 -10.91
C PHE A 69 -0.90 6.55 -10.02
N SER A 70 -0.43 6.49 -8.78
CA SER A 70 -0.66 7.55 -7.80
C SER A 70 0.65 8.01 -7.16
N THR A 71 0.96 9.29 -7.34
CA THR A 71 2.12 9.94 -6.72
C THR A 71 1.70 11.28 -6.12
N PHE A 72 2.44 11.77 -5.13
CA PHE A 72 2.29 13.12 -4.61
C PHE A 72 3.66 13.74 -4.28
N GLU A 73 3.71 15.07 -4.25
CA GLU A 73 4.91 15.82 -3.92
C GLU A 73 5.03 16.09 -2.42
N THR A 74 6.25 16.12 -1.94
CA THR A 74 6.61 16.68 -0.64
C THR A 74 7.72 17.71 -0.82
N PRO A 75 8.03 18.54 0.19
CA PRO A 75 9.21 19.41 0.13
C PRO A 75 10.55 18.68 -0.05
N TYR A 76 10.57 17.35 0.11
CA TYR A 76 11.79 16.54 0.12
C TYR A 76 11.94 15.66 -1.12
N CYS A 77 10.87 15.01 -1.55
CA CYS A 77 10.85 14.13 -2.71
C CYS A 77 9.42 13.83 -3.21
N ARG A 78 9.33 13.25 -4.41
CA ARG A 78 8.11 12.61 -4.91
C ARG A 78 7.93 11.25 -4.26
N VAL A 79 6.70 10.95 -3.85
CA VAL A 79 6.31 9.69 -3.20
C VAL A 79 5.33 8.91 -4.09
N GLY A 80 5.60 7.62 -4.30
CA GLY A 80 4.70 6.69 -5.00
C GLY A 80 3.89 5.82 -4.03
N LEU A 81 2.67 5.44 -4.43
CA LEU A 81 1.73 4.66 -3.60
C LEU A 81 1.40 3.31 -4.22
N GLY A 82 1.37 2.27 -3.40
CA GLY A 82 0.73 0.99 -3.72
C GLY A 82 0.02 0.44 -2.48
N ILE A 83 -0.87 -0.54 -2.63
CA ILE A 83 -1.53 -1.20 -1.50
C ILE A 83 -1.24 -2.70 -1.51
N CYS A 84 -0.61 -3.19 -0.44
CA CYS A 84 -0.44 -4.60 -0.12
C CYS A 84 0.04 -5.48 -1.29
N TYR A 85 -0.90 -6.07 -2.06
CA TYR A 85 -0.60 -6.98 -3.16
C TYR A 85 0.09 -6.30 -4.34
N ASP A 86 -0.08 -4.98 -4.49
CA ASP A 86 0.68 -4.16 -5.43
C ASP A 86 2.19 -4.31 -5.27
N LEU A 87 2.68 -4.61 -4.05
CA LEU A 87 4.09 -4.85 -3.78
C LEU A 87 4.65 -6.04 -4.59
N ARG A 88 3.81 -6.97 -5.06
CA ARG A 88 4.24 -8.13 -5.86
C ARG A 88 4.53 -7.81 -7.32
N PHE A 89 4.09 -6.66 -7.82
CA PHE A 89 4.24 -6.27 -9.22
C PHE A 89 5.39 -5.26 -9.33
N SER A 90 6.53 -5.71 -9.86
CA SER A 90 7.75 -4.89 -9.95
C SER A 90 7.59 -3.69 -10.87
N GLU A 91 6.77 -3.83 -11.91
CA GLU A 91 6.46 -2.83 -12.92
C GLU A 91 5.92 -1.55 -12.28
N LEU A 92 5.09 -1.69 -11.23
CA LEU A 92 4.56 -0.54 -10.51
C LEU A 92 5.68 0.30 -9.88
N ALA A 93 6.65 -0.35 -9.24
CA ALA A 93 7.79 0.36 -8.62
C ALA A 93 8.74 0.95 -9.66
N GLN A 94 8.99 0.22 -10.75
CA GLN A 94 9.80 0.70 -11.88
C GLN A 94 9.22 1.97 -12.47
N ILE A 95 7.91 1.98 -12.75
CA ILE A 95 7.20 3.15 -13.27
C ILE A 95 7.27 4.33 -12.29
N TYR A 96 7.16 4.08 -10.98
CA TYR A 96 7.30 5.15 -9.99
C TYR A 96 8.71 5.73 -9.93
N ALA A 97 9.74 4.89 -10.01
CA ALA A 97 11.13 5.31 -10.06
C ALA A 97 11.43 6.12 -11.33
N GLU A 98 10.95 5.68 -12.49
CA GLU A 98 11.05 6.43 -13.76
C GLU A 98 10.35 7.79 -13.70
N ARG A 99 9.28 7.90 -12.90
CA ARG A 99 8.59 9.18 -12.61
C ARG A 99 9.29 10.03 -11.55
N GLY A 100 10.46 9.61 -11.08
CA GLY A 100 11.29 10.35 -10.12
C GLY A 100 10.87 10.20 -8.66
N CYS A 101 10.12 9.15 -8.31
CA CYS A 101 9.85 8.85 -6.89
C CYS A 101 11.14 8.44 -6.19
N GLN A 102 11.36 8.94 -4.97
CA GLN A 102 12.49 8.54 -4.10
C GLN A 102 12.03 7.73 -2.88
N LEU A 103 10.72 7.69 -2.64
CA LEU A 103 10.08 6.88 -1.61
C LEU A 103 8.83 6.22 -2.20
N LEU A 104 8.68 4.92 -1.95
CA LEU A 104 7.46 4.17 -2.22
C LEU A 104 6.83 3.75 -0.90
N VAL A 105 5.53 4.00 -0.74
CA VAL A 105 4.79 3.62 0.47
C VAL A 105 3.72 2.60 0.14
N TYR A 106 3.74 1.48 0.85
CA TYR A 106 2.80 0.38 0.72
C TYR A 106 2.10 0.09 2.05
N PRO A 107 0.94 0.71 2.33
CA PRO A 107 0.04 0.20 3.36
C PRO A 107 -0.40 -1.22 3.00
N GLY A 108 -0.31 -2.15 3.94
CA GLY A 108 -0.68 -3.53 3.63
C GLY A 108 -0.62 -4.50 4.79
N ALA A 109 -1.41 -5.57 4.67
CA ALA A 109 -1.49 -6.64 5.65
C ALA A 109 -1.20 -7.98 4.97
N PHE A 110 0.05 -8.44 5.01
CA PHE A 110 0.35 -9.84 4.67
C PHE A 110 -0.13 -10.74 5.82
N ASN A 111 -0.25 -12.05 5.59
CA ASN A 111 -0.70 -13.01 6.61
C ASN A 111 0.46 -13.87 7.12
N LEU A 112 0.20 -14.74 8.09
CA LEU A 112 1.22 -15.62 8.69
C LEU A 112 1.84 -16.64 7.70
N THR A 113 1.22 -16.89 6.55
CA THR A 113 1.80 -17.75 5.50
C THR A 113 2.68 -16.95 4.54
N THR A 114 2.17 -15.83 4.02
CA THR A 114 2.87 -15.04 2.99
C THR A 114 3.88 -14.06 3.56
N GLY A 115 3.69 -13.61 4.81
CA GLY A 115 4.54 -12.67 5.52
C GLY A 115 5.98 -13.15 5.67
N PRO A 116 6.22 -14.28 6.38
CA PRO A 116 7.57 -14.81 6.57
C PRO A 116 8.32 -15.10 5.28
N ALA A 117 7.60 -15.52 4.22
CA ALA A 117 8.21 -15.90 2.96
C ALA A 117 8.52 -14.69 2.04
N HIS A 118 7.70 -13.65 2.07
CA HIS A 118 7.71 -12.63 1.01
C HIS A 118 7.76 -11.19 1.50
N TRP A 119 7.33 -10.87 2.72
CA TRP A 119 7.14 -9.48 3.13
C TRP A 119 8.45 -8.69 3.08
N GLU A 120 9.51 -9.20 3.69
CA GLU A 120 10.84 -8.56 3.70
C GLU A 120 11.52 -8.66 2.33
N LEU A 121 11.42 -9.82 1.68
CA LEU A 121 12.02 -10.06 0.37
C LEU A 121 11.51 -9.05 -0.68
N LEU A 122 10.20 -8.87 -0.77
CA LEU A 122 9.59 -8.02 -1.78
C LEU A 122 9.94 -6.55 -1.56
N GLN A 123 9.82 -6.03 -0.33
CA GLN A 123 10.17 -4.63 -0.03
C GLN A 123 11.63 -4.34 -0.33
N ARG A 124 12.55 -5.24 0.02
CA ARG A 124 13.98 -5.08 -0.25
C ARG A 124 14.27 -5.13 -1.75
N GLY A 125 13.62 -6.04 -2.48
CA GLY A 125 13.69 -6.09 -3.93
C GLY A 125 13.24 -4.78 -4.58
N ARG A 126 12.08 -4.23 -4.16
CA ARG A 126 11.61 -2.93 -4.66
C ARG A 126 12.59 -1.80 -4.34
N ALA A 127 13.18 -1.79 -3.15
CA ALA A 127 14.11 -0.75 -2.75
C ALA A 127 15.42 -0.78 -3.56
N VAL A 128 16.06 -1.96 -3.63
CA VAL A 128 17.37 -2.11 -4.27
C VAL A 128 17.28 -2.02 -5.80
N ASP A 129 16.28 -2.63 -6.43
CA ASP A 129 16.16 -2.64 -7.90
C ASP A 129 15.92 -1.24 -8.47
N ASN A 130 15.24 -0.39 -7.69
CA ASN A 130 14.79 0.93 -8.13
C ASN A 130 15.57 2.09 -7.48
N GLN A 131 16.50 1.80 -6.56
CA GLN A 131 17.29 2.79 -5.83
C GLN A 131 16.42 3.82 -5.08
N VAL A 132 15.39 3.34 -4.39
CA VAL A 132 14.42 4.16 -3.64
C VAL A 132 14.26 3.66 -2.22
N TYR A 133 13.80 4.53 -1.32
CA TYR A 133 13.29 4.08 -0.03
C TYR A 133 11.96 3.35 -0.23
N VAL A 134 11.70 2.33 0.58
CA VAL A 134 10.41 1.63 0.62
C VAL A 134 9.91 1.58 2.06
N ALA A 135 8.70 2.09 2.30
CA ALA A 135 8.05 2.02 3.60
C ALA A 135 6.78 1.16 3.50
N THR A 136 6.62 0.23 4.44
CA THR A 136 5.41 -0.57 4.56
C THR A 136 4.74 -0.34 5.90
N ALA A 137 3.45 -0.03 5.91
CA ALA A 137 2.66 0.18 7.12
C ALA A 137 1.61 -0.92 7.25
N SER A 138 1.80 -1.79 8.25
CA SER A 138 0.94 -2.94 8.51
C SER A 138 0.12 -2.77 9.79
N PRO A 139 -1.13 -3.27 9.83
CA PRO A 139 -1.86 -3.40 11.09
C PRO A 139 -1.09 -4.26 12.11
N ALA A 140 -1.33 -4.01 13.39
CA ALA A 140 -0.87 -4.92 14.44
C ALA A 140 -1.51 -6.31 14.27
N ARG A 141 -0.77 -7.34 14.69
CA ARG A 141 -1.29 -8.71 14.69
C ARG A 141 -2.40 -8.83 15.75
N ASP A 142 -3.54 -9.39 15.32
CA ASP A 142 -4.60 -9.85 16.20
C ASP A 142 -4.91 -11.30 15.86
N ASP A 143 -4.53 -12.23 16.75
CA ASP A 143 -4.71 -13.67 16.56
C ASP A 143 -6.18 -14.10 16.61
N LYS A 144 -7.10 -13.19 17.01
CA LYS A 144 -8.55 -13.44 17.03
C LYS A 144 -9.25 -12.93 15.77
N ALA A 145 -8.57 -12.16 14.92
CA ALA A 145 -9.15 -11.63 13.70
C ALA A 145 -9.36 -12.74 12.64
N SER A 146 -10.35 -12.59 11.78
CA SER A 146 -10.56 -13.49 10.64
C SER A 146 -9.40 -13.47 9.64
N TYR A 147 -8.65 -12.36 9.59
CA TYR A 147 -7.40 -12.22 8.85
C TYR A 147 -6.29 -11.80 9.82
N VAL A 148 -5.42 -12.75 10.18
CA VAL A 148 -4.31 -12.50 11.11
C VAL A 148 -3.14 -11.85 10.36
N ALA A 149 -2.95 -10.56 10.60
CA ALA A 149 -1.88 -9.78 9.97
C ALA A 149 -0.49 -10.24 10.44
N TRP A 150 0.45 -10.27 9.50
CA TRP A 150 1.86 -10.49 9.75
C TRP A 150 2.42 -9.39 10.67
N GLY A 151 2.05 -8.14 10.41
CA GLY A 151 2.64 -6.97 11.07
C GLY A 151 3.96 -6.60 10.41
N HIS A 152 4.99 -6.36 11.23
CA HIS A 152 6.34 -6.02 10.77
C HIS A 152 6.36 -4.83 9.80
N SER A 153 5.74 -3.71 10.18
CA SER A 153 5.96 -2.44 9.49
C SER A 153 7.46 -2.12 9.44
N THR A 154 7.96 -1.74 8.28
CA THR A 154 9.40 -1.61 8.00
C THR A 154 9.65 -0.42 7.09
N VAL A 155 10.84 0.18 7.21
CA VAL A 155 11.41 1.10 6.23
C VAL A 155 12.72 0.51 5.74
N VAL A 156 12.85 0.40 4.42
CA VAL A 156 14.05 -0.07 3.72
C VAL A 156 14.69 1.12 3.01
N ASN A 157 15.99 1.24 3.13
CA ASN A 157 16.84 2.19 2.39
C ASN A 157 17.07 1.71 0.93
N PRO A 158 17.63 2.56 0.05
CA PRO A 158 17.95 2.18 -1.33
C PRO A 158 19.01 1.06 -1.54
N TRP A 159 19.53 0.44 -0.47
CA TRP A 159 20.65 -0.51 -0.49
C TRP A 159 20.53 -1.59 0.59
#